data_AF-A0A528TMS6-F1
#
_entry.id   AF-A0A528TMS6-F1
#
_cell.length_a   1.000
_cell.length_b   1.000
_cell.length_c   1.000
_cell.angle_alpha   90.00
_cell.angle_beta   90.00
_cell.angle_gamma   90.00
#
_symmetry.space_group_name_H-M   'P 1'
#
loop_
_entity.id
_entity.type
_entity.pdbx_description
1 polymer ?
#
loop_
_entity_poly.entity_id
_entity_poly.type
_entity_poly.pdbx_seq_one_letter_code
_entity_poly.pdbx_strand_id
1 'polypeptide(L)'
;MVSGVLRMVEFAVLFLSGMCLYFYYVGFFNYLAWQYPLTIAAASFLAVVLLDVSDSYQIAALMRPLANFGRVLLVWAGTFALMALTAFAMKASEDYSRLLFGSWFVVGFVL
;
A
#
# COMPACT_ATOMS: atom_id res chain seq x y z
N MET A 1 4.30 17.61 15.50
CA MET A 1 3.04 16.83 15.54
C MET A 1 2.37 16.64 14.17
N VAL A 2 2.67 17.46 13.15
CA VAL A 2 2.06 17.33 11.79
C VAL A 2 2.40 16.00 11.09
N SER A 3 3.63 15.49 11.24
CA SER A 3 4.06 14.23 10.60
C SER A 3 3.29 12.99 11.08
N GLY A 4 2.87 12.94 12.35
CA GLY A 4 2.12 11.78 12.87
C GLY A 4 0.71 11.68 12.28
N VAL A 5 0.03 12.82 12.12
CA VAL A 5 -1.31 12.87 11.52
C VAL A 5 -1.23 12.49 10.04
N LEU A 6 -0.22 12.98 9.31
CA LEU A 6 -0.04 12.67 7.89
C LEU A 6 0.11 11.15 7.65
N ARG A 7 0.91 10.46 8.48
CA ARG A 7 1.06 8.99 8.40
C ARG A 7 -0.26 8.25 8.60
N MET A 8 -1.09 8.70 9.54
CA MET A 8 -2.41 8.10 9.79
C MET A 8 -3.35 8.32 8.61
N VAL A 9 -3.31 9.51 8.00
CA VAL A 9 -4.11 9.83 6.81
C VAL A 9 -3.67 8.99 5.61
N GLU A 10 -2.36 8.91 5.33
CA GLU A 10 -1.84 8.07 4.23
C GLU A 10 -2.18 6.60 4.44
N PHE A 11 -2.01 6.08 5.67
CA PHE A 11 -2.44 4.74 6.00
C PHE A 11 -3.93 4.53 5.70
N ALA A 12 -4.79 5.46 6.14
CA ALA A 12 -6.23 5.36 5.92
C ALA A 12 -6.59 5.43 4.43
N VAL A 13 -5.95 6.30 3.65
CA VAL A 13 -6.18 6.43 2.20
C VAL A 13 -5.76 5.16 1.46
N LEU A 14 -4.58 4.62 1.76
CA LEU A 14 -4.10 3.37 1.16
C LEU A 14 -4.98 2.18 1.56
N PHE A 15 -5.37 2.09 2.84
CA PHE A 15 -6.22 1.02 3.34
C PHE A 15 -7.63 1.07 2.72
N LEU A 16 -8.26 2.25 2.71
CA LEU A 16 -9.61 2.43 2.16
C LEU A 16 -9.63 2.23 0.65
N SER A 17 -8.60 2.69 -0.08
CA SER A 17 -8.52 2.44 -1.52
C SER A 17 -8.39 0.95 -1.84
N GLY A 18 -7.58 0.20 -1.08
CA GLY A 18 -7.47 -1.25 -1.22
C GLY A 18 -8.79 -1.96 -0.89
N MET A 19 -9.48 -1.53 0.16
CA MET A 19 -10.80 -2.06 0.55
C MET A 19 -11.87 -1.78 -0.52
N CYS A 20 -11.89 -0.58 -1.11
CA CYS A 20 -12.79 -0.25 -2.21
C CYS A 20 -12.56 -1.16 -3.42
N LEU A 21 -11.30 -1.42 -3.79
CA LEU A 21 -10.96 -2.33 -4.88
C LEU A 21 -11.31 -3.79 -4.55
N TYR A 22 -11.12 -4.21 -3.30
CA TYR A 22 -11.56 -5.53 -2.83
C TYR A 22 -13.07 -5.71 -2.99
N PHE A 23 -13.86 -4.73 -2.54
CA PHE A 23 -15.32 -4.79 -2.73
C PHE A 23 -15.73 -4.73 -4.20
N TYR A 24 -15.02 -3.98 -5.04
CA TYR A 24 -15.32 -3.87 -6.46
C TYR A 24 -15.02 -5.15 -7.25
N TYR A 25 -13.86 -5.78 -7.01
CA TYR A 25 -13.42 -6.95 -7.79
C TYR A 25 -13.86 -8.30 -7.21
N VAL A 26 -13.85 -8.46 -5.88
CA VAL A 26 -14.08 -9.74 -5.21
C VAL A 26 -15.46 -9.80 -4.55
N GLY A 27 -16.08 -8.64 -4.30
CA GLY A 27 -17.34 -8.53 -3.60
C GLY A 27 -17.20 -8.58 -2.08
N PHE A 28 -18.33 -8.48 -1.38
CA PHE A 28 -18.34 -8.38 0.09
C PHE A 28 -18.09 -9.74 0.75
N PHE A 29 -16.91 -9.93 1.34
CA PHE A 29 -16.55 -11.06 2.21
C PHE A 29 -16.80 -12.47 1.62
N ASN A 30 -16.85 -12.60 0.29
CA ASN A 30 -17.15 -13.86 -0.37
C ASN A 30 -15.94 -14.80 -0.50
N TYR A 31 -14.72 -14.25 -0.60
CA TYR A 31 -13.50 -15.03 -0.84
C TYR A 31 -12.32 -14.44 -0.07
N LEU A 32 -11.66 -15.27 0.77
CA LEU A 32 -10.57 -14.85 1.66
C LEU A 32 -10.93 -13.63 2.54
N ALA A 33 -12.10 -13.71 3.18
CA ALA A 33 -12.78 -12.62 3.88
C ALA A 33 -11.94 -11.84 4.90
N TRP A 34 -10.97 -12.49 5.56
CA TRP A 34 -10.08 -11.86 6.53
C TRP A 34 -8.66 -11.66 6.01
N GLN A 35 -8.22 -12.50 5.07
CA GLN A 35 -6.87 -12.43 4.50
C GLN A 35 -6.69 -11.20 3.59
N TYR A 36 -7.70 -10.82 2.80
CA TYR A 36 -7.64 -9.61 1.95
C TYR A 36 -7.52 -8.33 2.81
N PRO A 37 -8.41 -8.06 3.78
CA PRO A 37 -8.25 -6.90 4.65
C PRO A 37 -6.92 -6.91 5.42
N LEU A 38 -6.45 -8.08 5.87
CA LEU A 38 -5.18 -8.20 6.59
C LEU A 38 -3.98 -7.87 5.69
N THR A 39 -3.95 -8.38 4.46
CA THR A 39 -2.87 -8.08 3.50
C THR A 39 -2.87 -6.61 3.08
N ILE A 40 -4.05 -6.03 2.82
CA ILE A 40 -4.19 -4.59 2.51
C ILE A 40 -3.71 -3.74 3.69
N ALA A 41 -4.09 -4.09 4.93
CA ALA A 41 -3.62 -3.40 6.13
C ALA A 41 -2.11 -3.52 6.31
N ALA A 42 -1.54 -4.72 6.13
CA ALA A 42 -0.11 -4.97 6.26
C ALA A 42 0.69 -4.20 5.20
N ALA A 43 0.26 -4.20 3.94
CA ALA A 43 0.92 -3.48 2.86
C ALA A 43 0.81 -1.95 3.05
N SER A 44 -0.35 -1.44 3.47
CA SER A 44 -0.53 -0.01 3.76
C SER A 44 0.36 0.43 4.93
N PHE A 45 0.43 -0.38 5.99
CA PHE A 45 1.32 -0.11 7.12
C PHE A 45 2.79 -0.16 6.72
N LEU A 46 3.19 -1.17 5.94
CA LEU A 46 4.57 -1.33 5.48
C LEU A 46 5.00 -0.17 4.57
N ALA A 47 4.14 0.30 3.67
CA ALA A 47 4.40 1.49 2.87
C ALA A 47 4.66 2.73 3.74
N VAL A 48 3.79 2.98 4.72
CA VAL A 48 3.92 4.12 5.64
C VAL A 48 5.22 4.04 6.46
N VAL A 49 5.58 2.86 6.95
CA VAL A 49 6.84 2.63 7.69
C VAL A 49 8.05 2.86 6.79
N LEU A 50 8.05 2.33 5.56
CA LEU A 50 9.15 2.55 4.63
C LEU A 50 9.28 4.01 4.22
N LEU A 51 8.17 4.73 4.04
CA LEU A 51 8.17 6.16 3.79
C LEU A 51 8.77 6.93 4.97
N ASP A 52 8.49 6.50 6.19
CA ASP A 52 9.04 7.10 7.40
C ASP A 52 10.55 6.86 7.56
N VAL A 53 10.99 5.62 7.38
CA VAL A 53 12.42 5.26 7.38
C VAL A 53 13.15 5.97 6.24
N SER A 54 12.44 6.29 5.17
CA SER A 54 12.96 7.08 4.06
C SER A 54 12.86 8.60 4.27
N ASP A 55 12.64 9.12 5.48
CA ASP A 55 12.57 10.57 5.75
C ASP A 55 11.58 11.34 4.84
N SER A 56 10.63 10.64 4.20
CA SER A 56 9.74 11.25 3.19
C SER A 56 8.69 12.16 3.84
N TYR A 57 8.48 12.03 5.16
CA TYR A 57 7.61 12.90 5.95
C TYR A 57 8.31 14.13 6.54
N GLN A 58 9.59 14.38 6.23
CA GLN A 58 10.24 15.61 6.67
C GLN A 58 9.70 16.81 5.88
N ILE A 59 9.59 17.97 6.55
CA ILE A 59 9.07 19.20 5.94
C ILE A 59 9.86 19.58 4.68
N ALA A 60 11.18 19.39 4.69
CA ALA A 60 12.03 19.65 3.52
C ALA A 60 11.69 18.75 2.31
N ALA A 61 11.29 17.50 2.56
CA ALA A 61 10.89 16.56 1.51
C ALA A 61 9.48 16.90 0.97
N LEU A 62 8.56 17.26 1.86
CA LEU A 62 7.21 17.72 1.52
C LEU A 62 7.20 19.00 0.67
N MET A 63 8.17 19.88 0.87
CA MET A 63 8.32 21.10 0.07
C MET A 63 8.87 20.86 -1.35
N ARG A 64 9.33 19.64 -1.67
CA ARG A 64 9.88 19.27 -3.00
C ARG A 64 9.33 17.92 -3.47
N PRO A 65 8.02 17.80 -3.72
CA PRO A 65 7.38 16.52 -4.04
C PRO A 65 7.95 15.88 -5.32
N LEU A 66 8.20 16.67 -6.36
CA LEU A 66 8.75 16.20 -7.63
C LEU A 66 10.17 15.64 -7.50
N ALA A 67 10.98 16.19 -6.59
CA ALA A 67 12.34 15.71 -6.37
C ALA A 67 12.36 14.37 -5.62
N ASN A 68 11.32 14.09 -4.82
CA ASN A 68 11.18 12.85 -4.04
C ASN A 68 10.35 11.78 -4.75
N PHE A 69 9.83 12.07 -5.96
CA PHE A 69 8.98 11.15 -6.72
C PHE A 69 9.62 9.77 -6.93
N GLY A 70 10.89 9.73 -7.33
CA GLY A 70 11.61 8.45 -7.52
C GLY A 70 11.76 7.65 -6.22
N ARG A 71 11.90 8.33 -5.08
CA ARG A 71 12.01 7.70 -3.76
C ARG A 71 10.67 7.11 -3.32
N VAL A 72 9.58 7.85 -3.50
CA VAL A 72 8.22 7.38 -3.23
C VAL A 72 7.86 6.19 -4.12
N LEU A 73 8.17 6.27 -5.42
CA LEU A 73 7.96 5.16 -6.36
C LEU A 73 8.77 3.92 -5.96
N LEU A 74 10.03 4.08 -5.55
CA LEU A 74 10.86 2.98 -5.07
C LEU A 74 10.29 2.34 -3.79
N VAL A 75 9.83 3.15 -2.85
CA VAL A 75 9.20 2.64 -1.62
C VAL A 75 7.93 1.88 -1.94
N TRP A 76 7.06 2.44 -2.79
CA TRP A 76 5.80 1.79 -3.16
C TRP A 76 6.01 0.50 -3.95
N ALA A 77 6.91 0.50 -4.93
CA ALA A 77 7.30 -0.70 -5.66
C ALA A 77 7.95 -1.74 -4.73
N GLY A 78 8.77 -1.29 -3.77
CA GLY A 78 9.37 -2.13 -2.73
C GLY A 78 8.33 -2.81 -1.84
N THR A 79 7.29 -2.08 -1.41
CA THR A 79 6.16 -2.64 -0.66
C THR A 79 5.49 -3.77 -1.43
N PHE A 80 5.17 -3.56 -2.70
CA PHE A 80 4.54 -4.59 -3.55
C PHE A 80 5.47 -5.77 -3.83
N ALA A 81 6.77 -5.51 -4.02
CA ALA A 81 7.76 -6.56 -4.21
C ALA A 81 7.87 -7.45 -2.95
N LEU A 82 7.92 -6.84 -1.76
CA LEU A 82 7.94 -7.59 -0.49
C LEU A 82 6.66 -8.40 -0.30
N MET A 83 5.50 -7.80 -0.56
CA MET A 83 4.22 -8.50 -0.50
C MET A 83 4.15 -9.69 -1.47
N ALA A 84 4.62 -9.51 -2.71
CA ALA A 84 4.67 -10.59 -3.71
C ALA A 84 5.64 -11.71 -3.29
N LEU A 85 6.82 -11.36 -2.75
CA LEU A 85 7.77 -12.32 -2.21
C LEU A 85 7.18 -13.10 -1.03
N THR A 86 6.48 -12.43 -0.11
CA THR A 86 5.80 -13.09 1.01
C THR A 86 4.70 -14.03 0.52
N ALA A 87 3.85 -13.59 -0.42
CA ALA A 87 2.80 -14.42 -0.99
C ALA A 87 3.36 -15.65 -1.72
N PHE A 88 4.47 -15.48 -2.44
CA PHE A 88 5.18 -16.58 -3.10
C PHE A 88 5.78 -17.56 -2.09
N ALA A 89 6.47 -17.07 -1.06
CA ALA A 89 7.08 -17.91 -0.02
C ALA A 89 6.02 -18.70 0.77
N MET A 90 4.86 -18.11 1.00
CA MET A 90 3.72 -18.77 1.65
C MET A 90 2.93 -19.69 0.71
N LYS A 91 3.26 -19.74 -0.58
CA LYS A 91 2.50 -20.46 -1.63
C LYS A 91 1.03 -20.03 -1.74
N ALA A 92 0.72 -18.79 -1.35
CA ALA A 92 -0.63 -18.23 -1.37
C ALA A 92 -0.88 -17.35 -2.61
N SER A 93 0.11 -17.17 -3.49
CA SER A 93 0.05 -16.25 -4.63
C SER A 93 -1.02 -16.61 -5.68
N GLU A 94 -1.45 -17.87 -5.73
CA GLU A 94 -2.50 -18.32 -6.67
C GLU A 94 -3.91 -17.99 -6.16
N ASP A 95 -4.09 -17.87 -4.85
CA ASP A 95 -5.38 -17.52 -4.24
C ASP A 95 -5.69 -16.03 -4.42
N TYR A 96 -4.67 -15.18 -4.54
CA TYR A 96 -4.86 -13.73 -4.65
C TYR A 96 -5.14 -13.26 -6.07
N SER A 97 -6.08 -12.33 -6.22
CA SER A 97 -6.40 -11.69 -7.50
C SER A 97 -5.26 -10.77 -7.95
N ARG A 98 -4.54 -11.16 -9.01
CA ARG A 98 -3.47 -10.37 -9.62
C ARG A 98 -3.98 -9.04 -10.17
N LEU A 99 -5.20 -9.01 -10.70
CA LEU A 99 -5.83 -7.79 -11.22
C LEU A 99 -6.12 -6.78 -10.11
N LEU A 100 -6.58 -7.25 -8.95
CA LEU A 100 -6.81 -6.39 -7.79
C LEU A 100 -5.52 -5.72 -7.36
N PHE A 101 -4.45 -6.48 -7.10
CA PHE A 101 -3.19 -5.91 -6.65
C PHE A 101 -2.51 -5.06 -7.74
N GLY A 102 -2.61 -5.44 -9.02
CA GLY A 102 -2.10 -4.62 -10.12
C GLY A 102 -2.84 -3.29 -10.25
N SER A 103 -4.17 -3.29 -10.11
CA SER A 103 -4.96 -2.05 -10.11
C SER A 103 -4.71 -1.21 -8.87
N TRP A 104 -4.54 -1.83 -7.70
CA TRP A 104 -4.24 -1.13 -6.46
C TRP A 104 -2.85 -0.49 -6.47
N PHE A 105 -1.87 -1.12 -7.12
CA PHE A 105 -0.56 -0.51 -7.33
C PHE A 105 -0.67 0.82 -8.07
N VAL A 106 -1.50 0.90 -9.11
CA VAL A 106 -1.71 2.13 -9.88
C VAL A 106 -2.52 3.15 -9.09
N VAL A 107 -3.65 2.74 -8.51
CA VAL A 107 -4.54 3.64 -7.76
C VAL A 107 -3.83 4.21 -6.53
N GLY A 108 -3.18 3.36 -5.73
CA GLY A 108 -2.48 3.78 -4.52
C GLY A 108 -1.25 4.64 -4.79
N PHE A 109 -0.66 4.58 -5.99
CA PHE A 109 0.45 5.49 -6.37
C PHE A 109 -0.03 6.88 -6.82
N VAL A 110 -1.25 6.96 -7.37
CA VAL A 110 -1.85 8.21 -7.83
C VAL A 110 -2.46 9.03 -6.68
N LEU A 111 -2.86 8.36 -5.59
CA LEU A 111 -3.37 8.95 -4.35
C LEU A 111 -2.24 9.57 -3.52
#